data_AF-A0A969KQP9-F1
#
_entry.id   AF-A0A969KQP9-F1
#
_cell.length_a   1.000
_cell.length_b   1.000
_cell.length_c   1.000
_cell.angle_alpha   90.00
_cell.angle_beta   90.00
_cell.angle_gamma   90.00
#
_symmetry.space_group_name_H-M   'P 1'
#
loop_
_entity.id
_entity.type
_entity.pdbx_description
1 polymer ?
#
loop_
_entity_poly.entity_id
_entity_poly.type
_entity_poly.pdbx_seq_one_letter_code
_entity_poly.pdbx_strand_id
1 'polypeptide(L)'
;MGDAGGAGKHAAFIAALYDEQNAGIRELCSQPLLLSMICLAYEEGGGFPANRLELYESALNALLVKWDSTRNIQRDRLLPEEVIYRDLTFRQKARFLAEIATAAFEKGEYYFERRRLSRDIETFLARMPGIQGEVDGDIVLDAIVAQHGIFAERARDIFAFSHLTFQEYFTARYIAENEARRTTRRMMAHLTDRRWREVFLLTAGQLEDDFIVELRAAIDGLVEGDATLVELLRWADARSLAARAPDRNRPAL
;
A
#
# COMPACT_ATOMS: atom_id res chain seq x y z
N MET A 1 -8.26 5.93 36.81
CA MET A 1 -9.21 7.00 36.42
C MET A 1 -9.17 7.18 34.91
N GLY A 2 -9.50 6.12 34.16
CA GLY A 2 -9.46 6.10 32.71
C GLY A 2 -10.32 4.96 32.21
N ASP A 3 -11.51 5.29 31.69
CA ASP A 3 -12.35 4.38 30.88
C ASP A 3 -13.53 5.11 30.21
N ALA A 4 -13.93 6.29 30.69
CA ALA A 4 -15.07 7.02 30.11
C ALA A 4 -14.84 7.50 28.66
N GLY A 5 -13.58 7.72 28.24
CA GLY A 5 -13.25 8.19 26.89
C GLY A 5 -13.22 7.10 25.81
N GLY A 6 -12.91 5.85 26.18
CA GLY A 6 -12.84 4.72 25.23
C GLY A 6 -14.21 4.22 24.80
N ALA A 7 -15.15 4.16 25.75
CA ALA A 7 -16.53 3.73 25.47
C ALA A 7 -17.25 4.66 24.48
N GLY A 8 -17.01 5.98 24.56
CA GLY A 8 -17.59 6.96 23.63
C GLY A 8 -17.05 6.83 22.20
N LYS A 9 -15.73 6.62 22.04
CA LYS A 9 -15.09 6.41 20.74
C LYS A 9 -15.55 5.11 20.07
N HIS A 10 -15.70 4.03 20.84
CA HIS A 10 -16.19 2.76 20.32
C HIS A 10 -17.62 2.87 19.78
N ALA A 11 -18.52 3.49 20.54
CA ALA A 11 -19.90 3.71 20.10
C ALA A 11 -19.96 4.59 18.84
N ALA A 12 -19.13 5.64 18.76
CA ALA A 12 -19.02 6.50 17.58
C ALA A 12 -18.50 5.74 16.34
N PHE A 13 -17.49 4.88 16.51
CA PHE A 13 -16.97 4.03 15.44
C PHE A 13 -18.05 3.11 14.88
N ILE A 14 -18.76 2.39 15.76
CA ILE A 14 -19.82 1.46 15.35
C ILE A 14 -20.96 2.22 14.66
N ALA A 15 -21.40 3.34 15.23
CA ALA A 15 -22.44 4.17 14.61
C ALA A 15 -22.04 4.64 13.20
N ALA A 16 -20.80 5.13 13.05
CA ALA A 16 -20.29 5.53 11.75
C ALA A 16 -20.19 4.35 10.77
N LEU A 17 -19.78 3.16 11.22
CA LEU A 17 -19.60 1.98 10.35
C LEU A 17 -20.92 1.46 9.77
N TYR A 18 -22.02 1.65 10.50
CA TYR A 18 -23.36 1.27 10.06
C TYR A 18 -24.10 2.38 9.29
N ASP A 19 -23.50 3.55 9.12
CA ASP A 19 -23.99 4.57 8.19
C ASP A 19 -23.98 4.03 6.74
N GLU A 20 -25.01 4.34 5.96
CA GLU A 20 -25.12 3.91 4.56
C GLU A 20 -24.01 4.48 3.68
N GLN A 21 -23.51 5.69 4.01
CA GLN A 21 -22.42 6.34 3.30
C GLN A 21 -21.10 5.56 3.42
N ASN A 22 -20.96 4.72 4.45
CA ASN A 22 -19.75 3.95 4.75
C ASN A 22 -19.86 2.47 4.35
N ALA A 23 -20.79 2.11 3.45
CA ALA A 23 -20.97 0.72 3.01
C ALA A 23 -19.68 0.08 2.47
N GLY A 24 -18.86 0.84 1.73
CA GLY A 24 -17.57 0.35 1.23
C GLY A 24 -16.56 0.06 2.34
N ILE A 25 -16.48 0.92 3.37
CA ILE A 25 -15.62 0.69 4.55
C ILE A 25 -16.05 -0.58 5.30
N ARG A 26 -17.36 -0.79 5.44
CA ARG A 26 -17.91 -1.98 6.10
C ARG A 26 -17.57 -3.27 5.35
N GLU A 27 -17.52 -3.24 4.02
CA GLU A 27 -17.05 -4.38 3.22
C GLU A 27 -15.58 -4.68 3.48
N LEU A 28 -14.73 -3.65 3.57
CA LEU A 28 -13.30 -3.80 3.86
C LEU A 28 -13.03 -4.41 5.25
N CYS A 29 -13.90 -4.15 6.24
CA CYS A 29 -13.80 -4.73 7.58
C CYS A 29 -13.90 -6.27 7.63
N SER A 30 -14.35 -6.92 6.55
CA SER A 30 -14.31 -8.38 6.42
C SER A 30 -12.88 -8.95 6.36
N GLN A 31 -11.89 -8.11 6.01
CA GLN A 31 -10.47 -8.48 5.98
C GLN A 31 -9.80 -8.04 7.30
N PRO A 32 -9.29 -8.97 8.14
CA PRO A 32 -8.80 -8.64 9.48
C PRO A 32 -7.72 -7.56 9.55
N LEU A 33 -6.80 -7.55 8.57
CA LEU A 33 -5.79 -6.50 8.46
C LEU A 33 -6.44 -5.14 8.20
N LEU A 34 -7.35 -5.05 7.23
CA LEU A 34 -7.99 -3.79 6.88
C LEU A 34 -8.85 -3.28 8.02
N LEU A 35 -9.55 -4.15 8.75
CA LEU A 35 -10.25 -3.76 9.97
C LEU A 35 -9.28 -3.13 10.98
N SER A 36 -8.12 -3.75 11.20
CA SER A 36 -7.10 -3.22 12.12
C SER A 36 -6.58 -1.86 11.66
N MET A 37 -6.34 -1.69 10.35
CA MET A 37 -5.94 -0.42 9.76
C MET A 37 -7.04 0.65 9.87
N ILE A 38 -8.31 0.27 9.68
CA ILE A 38 -9.47 1.16 9.79
C ILE A 38 -9.64 1.61 11.24
N CYS A 39 -9.54 0.71 12.21
CA CYS A 39 -9.59 1.05 13.63
C CYS A 39 -8.47 2.02 13.99
N LEU A 40 -7.24 1.74 13.54
CA LEU A 40 -6.08 2.60 13.79
C LEU A 40 -6.25 3.98 13.14
N ALA A 41 -6.68 4.04 11.88
CA ALA A 41 -6.90 5.31 11.17
C ALA A 41 -8.03 6.13 11.82
N TYR A 42 -9.12 5.48 12.24
CA TYR A 42 -10.25 6.15 12.89
C TYR A 42 -9.89 6.69 14.27
N GLU A 43 -9.11 5.94 15.06
CA GLU A 43 -8.65 6.38 16.38
C GLU A 43 -7.83 7.68 16.28
N GLU A 44 -7.07 7.82 15.19
CA GLU A 44 -6.17 8.94 14.95
C GLU A 44 -6.83 10.14 14.26
N GLY A 45 -7.68 9.90 13.25
CA GLY A 45 -8.31 10.93 12.43
C GLY A 45 -9.69 11.38 12.91
N GLY A 46 -10.35 10.59 13.77
CA GLY A 46 -11.73 10.85 14.23
C GLY A 46 -12.81 10.60 13.17
N GLY A 47 -12.47 9.95 12.06
CA GLY A 47 -13.37 9.64 10.96
C GLY A 47 -12.81 8.53 10.08
N PHE A 48 -13.63 8.05 9.13
CA PHE A 48 -13.17 7.06 8.15
C PHE A 48 -12.44 7.72 6.99
N PRO A 49 -11.41 7.06 6.44
CA PRO A 49 -10.75 7.50 5.22
C PRO A 49 -11.73 7.46 4.04
N ALA A 50 -11.61 8.42 3.12
CA ALA A 50 -12.50 8.56 1.97
C ALA A 50 -12.30 7.46 0.93
N ASN A 51 -11.09 6.88 0.87
CA ASN A 51 -10.77 5.80 -0.05
C ASN A 51 -9.71 4.85 0.53
N ARG A 52 -9.44 3.75 -0.19
CA ARG A 52 -8.49 2.71 0.22
C ARG A 52 -7.06 3.25 0.35
N LEU A 53 -6.66 4.18 -0.51
CA LEU A 53 -5.32 4.77 -0.46
C LEU A 53 -5.11 5.58 0.83
N GLU A 54 -6.06 6.44 1.16
CA GLU A 54 -6.04 7.24 2.39
C GLU A 54 -6.06 6.35 3.65
N LEU A 55 -6.77 5.22 3.60
CA LEU A 55 -6.71 4.20 4.65
C LEU A 55 -5.29 3.68 4.85
N TYR A 56 -4.62 3.27 3.76
CA TYR A 56 -3.24 2.79 3.84
C TYR A 56 -2.29 3.86 4.37
N GLU A 57 -2.38 5.08 3.85
CA GLU A 57 -1.55 6.21 4.29
C GLU A 57 -1.73 6.53 5.78
N SER A 58 -2.98 6.66 6.22
CA SER A 58 -3.30 7.02 7.61
C SER A 58 -2.83 5.95 8.58
N ALA A 59 -3.12 4.68 8.28
CA ALA A 59 -2.74 3.57 9.15
C ALA A 59 -1.23 3.32 9.14
N LEU A 60 -0.55 3.42 8.00
CA LEU A 60 0.91 3.29 7.95
C LEU A 60 1.61 4.46 8.64
N ASN A 61 1.08 5.68 8.54
CA ASN A 61 1.61 6.81 9.30
C ASN A 61 1.47 6.59 10.81
N ALA A 62 0.33 6.04 11.25
CA ALA A 62 0.14 5.67 12.65
C ALA A 62 1.11 4.56 13.11
N LEU A 63 1.30 3.51 12.30
CA LEU A 63 2.23 2.41 12.59
C LEU A 63 3.71 2.86 12.63
N LEU A 64 4.12 3.70 11.68
CA LEU A 64 5.53 4.10 11.51
C LEU A 64 5.97 5.28 12.39
N VAL A 65 5.03 6.10 12.90
CA VAL A 65 5.35 7.32 13.66
C VAL A 65 4.77 7.30 15.07
N LYS A 66 3.48 6.95 15.21
CA LYS A 66 2.78 7.13 16.49
C LYS A 66 2.98 5.97 17.44
N TRP A 67 3.19 4.76 16.93
CA TRP A 67 3.52 3.60 17.77
C TRP A 67 4.77 3.82 18.65
N ASP A 68 5.73 4.61 18.14
CA ASP A 68 6.94 5.01 18.86
C ASP A 68 6.65 5.91 20.08
N SER A 69 5.59 6.71 20.02
CA SER A 69 5.24 7.67 21.09
C SER A 69 4.50 7.00 22.25
N THR A 70 3.71 5.96 21.99
CA THR A 70 2.82 5.34 22.99
C THR A 70 3.55 4.34 23.90
N ARG A 71 4.69 3.79 23.48
CA ARG A 71 5.42 2.77 24.27
C ARG A 71 6.37 3.29 25.34
N ASN A 72 6.45 4.61 25.57
CA ASN A 72 7.30 5.23 26.59
C ASN A 72 8.70 4.57 26.65
N ILE A 73 9.27 4.29 25.47
CA ILE A 73 10.54 3.58 25.33
C ILE A 73 11.58 4.46 26.00
N GLN A 74 12.14 3.98 27.12
CA GLN A 74 13.15 4.72 27.87
C GLN A 74 14.33 4.96 26.94
N ARG A 75 14.49 6.21 26.49
CA ARG A 75 15.52 6.65 25.54
C ARG A 75 16.92 6.18 25.94
N ASP A 76 17.12 6.06 27.24
CA ASP A 76 18.34 5.69 27.94
C ASP A 76 18.79 4.24 27.69
N ARG A 77 17.92 3.39 27.11
CA ARG A 77 18.21 1.97 26.82
C ARG A 77 18.33 1.65 25.33
N LEU A 78 18.13 2.62 24.46
CA LEU A 78 18.20 2.40 23.01
C LEU A 78 19.64 2.43 22.53
N LEU A 79 19.94 1.57 21.56
CA LEU A 79 21.22 1.61 20.85
C LEU A 79 21.25 2.83 19.90
N PRO A 80 22.44 3.40 19.59
CA PRO A 80 22.56 4.56 18.71
C PRO A 80 21.84 4.39 17.36
N GLU A 81 21.91 3.20 16.76
CA GLU A 81 21.29 2.86 15.49
C GLU A 81 19.75 2.82 15.57
N GLU A 82 19.21 2.37 16.70
CA GLU A 82 17.76 2.39 16.96
C GLU A 82 17.25 3.84 17.07
N VAL A 83 18.06 4.73 17.65
CA VAL A 83 17.75 6.17 17.74
C VAL A 83 17.73 6.80 16.34
N ILE A 84 18.71 6.47 15.50
CA ILE A 84 18.77 6.93 14.10
C ILE A 84 17.49 6.54 13.36
N TYR A 85 17.09 5.26 13.44
CA TYR A 85 15.90 4.77 12.77
C TYR A 85 14.62 5.43 13.29
N ARG A 86 14.49 5.56 14.62
CA ARG A 86 13.32 6.18 15.26
C ARG A 86 13.13 7.63 14.82
N ASP A 87 14.23 8.38 14.72
CA ASP A 87 14.19 9.81 14.41
C ASP A 87 13.98 10.08 12.90
N LEU A 88 13.90 9.04 12.07
CA LEU A 88 13.45 9.16 10.68
C LEU A 88 11.99 9.61 10.60
N THR A 89 11.74 10.59 9.74
CA THR A 89 10.38 11.01 9.39
C THR A 89 9.60 9.89 8.71
N PHE A 90 8.26 9.94 8.76
CA PHE A 90 7.39 9.03 8.01
C PHE A 90 7.83 8.86 6.57
N ARG A 91 8.08 9.98 5.87
CA ARG A 91 8.47 9.99 4.45
C ARG A 91 9.77 9.21 4.22
N GLN A 92 10.74 9.32 5.13
CA GLN A 92 12.00 8.61 5.03
C GLN A 92 11.82 7.09 5.27
N LYS A 93 11.07 6.70 6.31
CA LYS A 93 10.74 5.29 6.58
C LYS A 93 9.95 4.67 5.42
N ALA A 94 8.94 5.38 4.91
CA ALA A 94 8.11 4.94 3.79
C ALA A 94 8.92 4.78 2.49
N ARG A 95 9.82 5.73 2.18
CA ARG A 95 10.69 5.64 0.99
C ARG A 95 11.60 4.41 1.04
N PHE A 96 12.20 4.13 2.20
CA PHE A 96 13.01 2.94 2.40
C PHE A 96 12.22 1.64 2.15
N LEU A 97 11.05 1.53 2.78
CA LEU A 97 10.18 0.36 2.62
C LEU A 97 9.69 0.20 1.17
N ALA A 98 9.43 1.32 0.49
CA ALA A 98 9.09 1.36 -0.94
C ALA A 98 10.22 0.84 -1.83
N GLU A 99 11.48 1.23 -1.58
CA GLU A 99 12.64 0.70 -2.31
C GLU A 99 12.79 -0.81 -2.18
N ILE A 100 12.64 -1.36 -0.96
CA ILE A 100 12.69 -2.81 -0.73
C ILE A 100 11.50 -3.50 -1.40
N ALA A 101 10.30 -2.99 -1.18
CA ALA A 101 9.07 -3.59 -1.67
C ALA A 101 9.11 -3.73 -3.19
N THR A 102 9.42 -2.67 -3.94
CA THR A 102 9.48 -2.72 -5.40
C THR A 102 10.55 -3.68 -5.90
N ALA A 103 11.77 -3.59 -5.37
CA ALA A 103 12.88 -4.44 -5.81
C ALA A 103 12.59 -5.95 -5.61
N ALA A 104 11.85 -6.28 -4.55
CA ALA A 104 11.40 -7.63 -4.26
C ALA A 104 10.21 -8.06 -5.13
N PHE A 105 9.22 -7.18 -5.25
CA PHE A 105 7.96 -7.47 -5.93
C PHE A 105 8.18 -7.70 -7.43
N GLU A 106 9.04 -6.90 -8.07
CA GLU A 106 9.45 -7.09 -9.48
C GLU A 106 10.04 -8.48 -9.73
N LYS A 107 10.76 -9.04 -8.75
CA LYS A 107 11.35 -10.39 -8.81
C LYS A 107 10.41 -11.49 -8.35
N GLY A 108 9.23 -11.15 -7.83
CA GLY A 108 8.31 -12.11 -7.20
C GLY A 108 8.78 -12.66 -5.86
N GLU A 109 9.62 -11.91 -5.16
CA GLU A 109 10.16 -12.30 -3.86
C GLU A 109 9.27 -11.81 -2.73
N TYR A 110 8.88 -12.72 -1.85
CA TYR A 110 8.10 -12.44 -0.63
C TYR A 110 8.92 -12.62 0.65
N TYR A 111 10.10 -13.24 0.54
CA TYR A 111 10.97 -13.59 1.67
C TYR A 111 12.36 -12.99 1.47
N PHE A 112 12.96 -12.56 2.56
CA PHE A 112 14.24 -11.87 2.62
C PHE A 112 15.15 -12.56 3.61
N GLU A 113 16.37 -12.89 3.20
CA GLU A 113 17.41 -13.27 4.16
C GLU A 113 17.80 -12.05 5.00
N ARG A 114 17.96 -12.25 6.32
CA ARG A 114 18.40 -11.22 7.27
C ARG A 114 19.58 -10.41 6.74
N ARG A 115 20.63 -11.11 6.30
CA ARG A 115 21.87 -10.49 5.77
C ARG A 115 21.64 -9.61 4.55
N ARG A 116 20.66 -9.93 3.70
CA ARG A 116 20.32 -9.08 2.56
C ARG A 116 19.55 -7.84 3.04
N LEU A 117 18.55 -8.05 3.89
CA LEU A 117 17.70 -6.97 4.39
C LEU A 117 18.48 -5.97 5.24
N SER A 118 19.39 -6.46 6.10
CA SER A 118 20.34 -5.64 6.87
C SER A 118 21.22 -4.79 5.94
N ARG A 119 21.84 -5.38 4.90
CA ARG A 119 22.62 -4.61 3.91
C ARG A 119 21.80 -3.58 3.14
N ASP A 120 20.54 -3.89 2.82
CA ASP A 120 19.63 -2.95 2.15
C ASP A 120 19.34 -1.75 3.09
N ILE A 121 19.18 -1.98 4.39
CA ILE A 121 19.04 -0.94 5.42
C ILE A 121 20.29 -0.07 5.50
N GLU A 122 21.46 -0.68 5.65
CA GLU A 122 22.75 0.03 5.73
C GLU A 122 22.97 0.93 4.51
N THR A 123 22.72 0.36 3.31
CA THR A 123 22.85 1.07 2.04
C THR A 123 21.91 2.27 1.95
N PHE A 124 20.67 2.12 2.45
CA PHE A 124 19.71 3.21 2.46
C PHE A 124 20.13 4.32 3.42
N LEU A 125 20.47 3.97 4.67
CA LEU A 125 20.85 4.93 5.71
C LEU A 125 22.14 5.69 5.34
N ALA A 126 23.12 5.01 4.74
CA ALA A 126 24.35 5.65 4.26
C ALA A 126 24.13 6.72 3.19
N ARG A 127 23.00 6.68 2.47
CA ARG A 127 22.63 7.70 1.47
C ARG A 127 21.84 8.87 2.06
N MET A 128 21.48 8.81 3.34
CA MET A 128 20.65 9.83 3.96
C MET A 128 21.47 11.02 4.46
N PRO A 129 21.03 12.27 4.20
CA PRO A 129 21.66 13.44 4.77
C PRO A 129 21.58 13.41 6.30
N GLY A 130 22.71 13.67 6.98
CA GLY A 130 22.77 13.81 8.43
C GLY A 130 23.07 12.53 9.21
N ILE A 131 23.10 11.36 8.56
CA ILE A 131 23.60 10.12 9.16
C ILE A 131 25.11 10.05 8.91
N GLN A 132 25.90 9.95 9.98
CA GLN A 132 27.36 9.83 9.92
C GLN A 132 27.81 8.56 10.63
N GLY A 133 28.78 7.85 10.04
CA GLY A 133 29.32 6.61 10.58
C GLY A 133 28.74 5.35 9.95
N GLU A 134 29.30 4.20 10.33
CA GLU A 134 28.74 2.89 10.00
C GLU A 134 27.52 2.64 10.88
N VAL A 135 26.43 2.17 10.28
CA VAL A 135 25.22 1.76 10.97
C VAL A 135 25.12 0.25 10.85
N ASP A 136 24.83 -0.45 11.94
CA ASP A 136 24.53 -1.88 11.89
C ASP A 136 23.09 -2.09 11.43
N GLY A 137 22.91 -2.68 10.24
CA GLY A 137 21.60 -2.93 9.67
C GLY A 137 20.78 -3.97 10.44
N ASP A 138 21.40 -4.87 11.20
CA ASP A 138 20.69 -5.88 11.98
C ASP A 138 20.00 -5.26 13.19
N ILE A 139 20.65 -4.29 13.85
CA ILE A 139 20.05 -3.53 14.96
C ILE A 139 18.82 -2.75 14.46
N VAL A 140 18.94 -2.10 13.30
CA VAL A 140 17.82 -1.36 12.72
C VAL A 140 16.71 -2.30 12.25
N LEU A 141 17.03 -3.47 11.68
CA LEU A 141 16.04 -4.47 11.32
C LEU A 141 15.24 -4.95 12.53
N ASP A 142 15.94 -5.23 13.64
CA ASP A 142 15.31 -5.63 14.90
C ASP A 142 14.39 -4.53 15.42
N ALA A 143 14.81 -3.26 15.32
CA ALA A 143 13.97 -2.12 15.64
C ALA A 143 12.71 -2.08 14.75
N ILE A 144 12.83 -2.23 13.43
CA ILE A 144 11.67 -2.22 12.52
C ILE A 144 10.66 -3.32 12.88
N VAL A 145 11.15 -4.54 13.11
CA VAL A 145 10.32 -5.71 13.44
C VAL A 145 9.64 -5.53 14.79
N ALA A 146 10.40 -5.11 15.80
CA ALA A 146 9.90 -4.90 17.15
C ALA A 146 8.97 -3.70 17.24
N GLN A 147 9.15 -2.66 16.42
CA GLN A 147 8.45 -1.39 16.56
C GLN A 147 7.23 -1.24 15.66
N HIS A 148 7.21 -1.79 14.46
CA HIS A 148 6.17 -1.40 13.49
C HIS A 148 5.34 -2.57 13.01
N GLY A 149 5.83 -3.80 13.25
CA GLY A 149 5.19 -5.02 12.74
C GLY A 149 5.05 -5.02 11.21
N ILE A 150 5.84 -4.21 10.49
CA ILE A 150 5.82 -4.13 9.03
C ILE A 150 6.58 -5.30 8.42
N PHE A 151 7.69 -5.70 9.04
CA PHE A 151 8.36 -6.96 8.76
C PHE A 151 8.06 -7.96 9.88
N ALA A 152 8.04 -9.23 9.52
CA ALA A 152 7.94 -10.34 10.44
C ALA A 152 8.94 -11.43 10.07
N GLU A 153 9.60 -12.00 11.09
CA GLU A 153 10.40 -13.21 10.91
C GLU A 153 9.46 -14.40 10.68
N ARG A 154 9.67 -15.13 9.58
CA ARG A 154 8.85 -16.29 9.15
C ARG A 154 9.54 -17.61 9.43
N ALA A 155 10.87 -17.61 9.40
CA ALA A 155 11.75 -18.68 9.84
C ALA A 155 13.05 -18.03 10.30
N ARG A 156 13.93 -18.81 10.96
CA ARG A 156 15.22 -18.30 11.43
C ARG A 156 15.96 -17.57 10.31
N ASP A 157 16.27 -16.29 10.54
CA ASP A 157 16.98 -15.40 9.61
C ASP A 157 16.26 -15.16 8.27
N ILE A 158 14.96 -15.45 8.20
CA ILE A 158 14.10 -15.24 7.03
C ILE A 158 12.93 -14.33 7.41
N PHE A 159 12.87 -13.18 6.75
CA PHE A 159 11.89 -12.13 6.99
C PHE A 159 10.93 -12.00 5.80
N ALA A 160 9.77 -11.43 6.03
CA ALA A 160 8.83 -11.04 5.00
C ALA A 160 8.10 -9.77 5.46
N PHE A 161 7.49 -9.03 4.52
CA PHE A 161 6.44 -8.11 4.94
C PHE A 161 5.39 -8.89 5.74
N SER A 162 4.92 -8.32 6.84
CA SER A 162 3.95 -8.97 7.71
C SER A 162 2.64 -9.26 6.99
N HIS A 163 2.34 -8.48 5.95
CA HIS A 163 1.28 -8.73 5.00
C HIS A 163 1.67 -8.32 3.57
N LEU A 164 1.17 -9.07 2.59
CA LEU A 164 1.39 -8.79 1.16
C LEU A 164 0.93 -7.38 0.77
N THR A 165 -0.19 -6.94 1.35
CA THR A 165 -0.77 -5.61 1.13
C THR A 165 0.20 -4.46 1.43
N PHE A 166 1.08 -4.62 2.42
CA PHE A 166 2.11 -3.60 2.66
C PHE A 166 3.13 -3.58 1.54
N GLN A 167 3.58 -4.75 1.08
CA GLN A 167 4.48 -4.83 -0.06
C GLN A 167 3.85 -4.24 -1.33
N GLU A 168 2.57 -4.53 -1.60
CA GLU A 168 1.83 -3.98 -2.74
C GLU A 168 1.70 -2.46 -2.64
N TYR A 169 1.30 -1.93 -1.48
CA TYR A 169 1.20 -0.50 -1.23
C TYR A 169 2.53 0.22 -1.40
N PHE A 170 3.59 -0.28 -0.76
CA PHE A 170 4.92 0.34 -0.86
C PHE A 170 5.48 0.25 -2.28
N THR A 171 5.17 -0.81 -3.02
CA THR A 171 5.50 -0.92 -4.44
C THR A 171 4.77 0.13 -5.27
N ALA A 172 3.46 0.29 -5.07
CA ALA A 172 2.66 1.30 -5.78
C ALA A 172 3.14 2.72 -5.48
N ARG A 173 3.49 2.99 -4.21
CA ARG A 173 4.05 4.26 -3.76
C ARG A 173 5.38 4.58 -4.43
N TYR A 174 6.30 3.61 -4.49
CA TYR A 174 7.55 3.78 -5.21
C TYR A 174 7.33 4.18 -6.67
N ILE A 175 6.39 3.48 -7.34
CA ILE A 175 6.07 3.73 -8.75
C ILE A 175 5.56 5.15 -8.95
N ALA A 176 4.65 5.61 -8.09
CA ALA A 176 4.10 6.96 -8.19
C ALA A 176 5.15 8.04 -7.89
N GLU A 177 5.99 7.84 -6.87
CA GLU A 177 7.00 8.84 -6.44
C GLU A 177 8.23 8.92 -7.35
N ASN A 178 8.47 7.91 -8.19
CA ASN A 178 9.69 7.81 -9.01
C ASN A 178 9.43 7.85 -10.52
N GLU A 179 8.35 8.52 -10.95
CA GLU A 179 7.97 8.52 -12.37
C GLU A 179 8.99 9.18 -13.30
N ALA A 180 9.88 10.04 -12.79
CA ALA A 180 11.05 10.49 -13.54
C ALA A 180 11.94 9.33 -14.08
N ARG A 181 11.83 8.13 -13.50
CA ARG A 181 12.50 6.88 -13.91
C ARG A 181 11.62 5.99 -14.79
N ARG A 182 10.48 6.49 -15.29
CA ARG A 182 9.49 5.77 -16.11
C ARG A 182 8.99 4.49 -15.43
N THR A 183 8.63 4.62 -14.16
CA THR A 183 8.18 3.49 -13.32
C THR A 183 6.81 2.97 -13.77
N THR A 184 5.88 3.85 -14.14
CA THR A 184 4.57 3.46 -14.69
C THR A 184 4.75 2.67 -15.98
N ARG A 185 5.64 3.12 -16.86
CA ARG A 185 5.93 2.40 -18.11
C ARG A 185 6.49 1.00 -17.88
N ARG A 186 7.40 0.84 -16.91
CA ARG A 186 7.94 -0.49 -16.56
C ARG A 186 6.85 -1.39 -15.99
N MET A 187 5.98 -0.83 -15.15
CA MET A 187 4.83 -1.53 -14.59
C MET A 187 3.89 -2.08 -15.68
N MET A 188 3.72 -1.40 -16.82
CA MET A 188 2.88 -1.88 -17.94
C MET A 188 3.30 -3.24 -18.49
N ALA A 189 4.56 -3.67 -18.31
CA ALA A 189 5.00 -5.02 -18.69
C ALA A 189 4.30 -6.13 -17.88
N HIS A 190 3.64 -5.77 -16.78
CA HIS A 190 2.99 -6.69 -15.85
C HIS A 190 1.45 -6.68 -15.92
N LEU A 191 0.84 -6.11 -16.97
CA LEU A 191 -0.62 -5.97 -17.09
C LEU A 191 -1.41 -7.28 -16.94
N THR A 192 -0.85 -8.39 -17.42
CA THR A 192 -1.48 -9.71 -17.37
C THR A 192 -1.06 -10.52 -16.13
N ASP A 193 -0.15 -9.99 -15.32
CA ASP A 193 0.29 -10.62 -14.08
C ASP A 193 -0.71 -10.32 -12.95
N ARG A 194 -1.43 -11.36 -12.51
CA ARG A 194 -2.43 -11.24 -11.45
C ARG A 194 -1.88 -10.67 -10.14
N ARG A 195 -0.59 -10.87 -9.85
CA ARG A 195 0.05 -10.36 -8.64
C ARG A 195 0.07 -8.83 -8.64
N TRP A 196 0.22 -8.21 -9.81
CA TRP A 196 0.33 -6.76 -9.95
C TRP A 196 -1.02 -6.03 -9.88
N ARG A 197 -2.13 -6.76 -9.87
CA ARG A 197 -3.47 -6.18 -9.90
C ARG A 197 -3.68 -5.12 -8.81
N GLU A 198 -3.35 -5.42 -7.56
CA GLU A 198 -3.53 -4.44 -6.47
C GLU A 198 -2.56 -3.27 -6.63
N VAL A 199 -1.32 -3.50 -7.08
CA VAL A 199 -0.37 -2.42 -7.36
C VAL A 199 -0.92 -1.47 -8.42
N PHE A 200 -1.51 -1.97 -9.51
CA PHE A 200 -2.16 -1.12 -10.54
C PHE A 200 -3.28 -0.27 -9.97
N LEU A 201 -4.14 -0.86 -9.14
CA LEU A 201 -5.25 -0.13 -8.50
C LEU A 201 -4.75 0.95 -7.54
N LEU A 202 -3.72 0.64 -6.74
CA LEU A 202 -3.14 1.58 -5.79
C LEU A 202 -2.37 2.70 -6.49
N THR A 203 -1.66 2.40 -7.58
CA THR A 203 -0.98 3.41 -8.40
C THR A 203 -1.99 4.31 -9.11
N ALA A 204 -3.10 3.76 -9.63
CA ALA A 204 -4.18 4.55 -10.22
C ALA A 204 -4.83 5.52 -9.22
N GLY A 205 -4.87 5.17 -7.93
CA GLY A 205 -5.36 6.07 -6.88
C GLY A 205 -4.39 7.18 -6.49
N GLN A 206 -3.10 7.04 -6.84
CA GLN A 206 -2.02 7.98 -6.49
C GLN A 206 -1.65 8.93 -7.64
N LEU A 207 -1.92 8.53 -8.88
CA LEU A 207 -1.56 9.27 -10.08
C LEU A 207 -2.77 9.89 -10.76
N GLU A 208 -2.51 10.93 -11.56
CA GLU A 208 -3.52 11.66 -12.32
C GLU A 208 -3.82 11.00 -13.68
N ASP A 209 -4.62 11.68 -14.52
CA ASP A 209 -5.19 11.18 -15.78
C ASP A 209 -4.15 10.61 -16.77
N ASP A 210 -2.93 11.13 -16.78
CA ASP A 210 -1.85 10.66 -17.66
C ASP A 210 -1.55 9.17 -17.49
N PHE A 211 -1.62 8.65 -16.25
CA PHE A 211 -1.43 7.23 -15.98
C PHE A 211 -2.54 6.38 -16.60
N ILE A 212 -3.79 6.85 -16.56
CA ILE A 212 -4.93 6.15 -17.15
C ILE A 212 -4.81 6.10 -18.67
N VAL A 213 -4.32 7.18 -19.29
CA VAL A 213 -4.03 7.21 -20.73
C VAL A 213 -2.95 6.20 -21.09
N GLU A 214 -1.85 6.13 -20.32
CA GLU A 214 -0.78 5.16 -20.55
C GLU A 214 -1.27 3.72 -20.35
N LEU A 215 -2.02 3.46 -19.27
CA LEU A 215 -2.62 2.16 -18.97
C LEU A 215 -3.53 1.71 -20.10
N ARG A 216 -4.41 2.60 -20.59
CA ARG A 216 -5.30 2.31 -21.71
C ARG A 216 -4.50 1.98 -22.98
N ALA A 217 -3.52 2.79 -23.34
CA ALA A 217 -2.70 2.56 -24.53
C ALA A 217 -1.97 1.20 -24.46
N ALA A 218 -1.49 0.81 -23.29
CA ALA A 218 -0.85 -0.49 -23.09
C ALA A 218 -1.84 -1.66 -23.19
N ILE A 219 -3.08 -1.51 -22.68
CA ILE A 219 -4.15 -2.50 -22.87
C ILE A 219 -4.56 -2.61 -24.35
N ASP A 220 -4.74 -1.49 -25.04
CA ASP A 220 -5.08 -1.45 -26.46
C ASP A 220 -4.01 -2.19 -27.29
N GLY A 221 -2.72 -1.98 -26.97
CA GLY A 221 -1.61 -2.70 -27.60
C GLY A 221 -1.62 -4.22 -27.36
N LEU A 222 -2.09 -4.69 -26.20
CA LEU A 222 -2.27 -6.13 -25.94
C LEU A 222 -3.40 -6.72 -26.80
N VAL A 223 -4.48 -5.96 -26.98
CA VAL A 223 -5.64 -6.36 -27.77
C VAL A 223 -5.29 -6.38 -29.26
N GLU A 224 -4.63 -5.36 -29.78
CA GLU A 224 -4.26 -5.26 -31.20
C GLU A 224 -3.40 -6.44 -31.68
N GLY A 225 -2.62 -7.04 -30.78
CA GLY A 225 -1.81 -8.23 -31.05
C GLY A 225 -2.60 -9.56 -31.14
N ASP A 226 -3.89 -9.57 -30.77
CA ASP A 226 -4.72 -10.78 -30.71
C ASP A 226 -6.01 -10.63 -31.53
N ALA A 227 -6.01 -11.27 -32.71
CA ALA A 227 -7.15 -11.24 -33.63
C ALA A 227 -8.46 -11.75 -33.00
N THR A 228 -8.39 -12.71 -32.08
CA THR A 228 -9.57 -13.27 -31.42
C THR A 228 -10.17 -12.27 -30.44
N LEU A 229 -9.32 -11.57 -29.67
CA LEU A 229 -9.78 -10.51 -28.77
C LEU A 229 -10.35 -9.33 -29.55
N VAL A 230 -9.74 -8.94 -30.68
CA VAL A 230 -10.26 -7.89 -31.55
C VAL A 230 -11.65 -8.25 -32.09
N GLU A 231 -11.84 -9.47 -32.60
CA GLU A 231 -13.14 -9.92 -33.08
C GLU A 231 -14.18 -9.99 -31.97
N LEU A 232 -13.80 -10.49 -30.78
CA LEU A 232 -14.67 -10.54 -29.61
C LEU A 232 -15.14 -9.15 -29.17
N LEU A 233 -14.23 -8.17 -29.11
CA LEU A 233 -14.57 -6.80 -28.73
C LEU A 233 -15.45 -6.13 -29.77
N ARG A 234 -15.18 -6.30 -31.06
CA ARG A 234 -16.05 -5.81 -32.15
C ARG A 234 -17.46 -6.40 -32.05
N TRP A 235 -17.55 -7.70 -31.77
CA TRP A 235 -18.83 -8.37 -31.55
C TRP A 235 -19.57 -7.81 -30.32
N ALA A 236 -18.86 -7.60 -29.21
CA ALA A 236 -19.41 -7.05 -27.98
C ALA A 236 -19.94 -5.62 -28.17
N ASP A 237 -19.19 -4.77 -28.88
CA ASP A 237 -19.60 -3.40 -29.22
C ASP A 237 -20.86 -3.38 -30.09
N ALA A 238 -20.92 -4.22 -31.13
CA ALA A 238 -22.09 -4.34 -31.98
C ALA A 238 -23.33 -4.77 -31.19
N ARG A 239 -23.19 -5.72 -30.25
CA ARG A 239 -24.25 -6.15 -29.33
C ARG A 239 -24.68 -5.07 -28.35
N SER A 240 -23.74 -4.33 -27.79
CA SER A 240 -23.99 -3.23 -26.85
C SER A 240 -24.79 -2.10 -27.51
N LEU A 241 -24.41 -1.72 -28.74
CA LEU A 241 -25.12 -0.73 -29.53
C LEU A 241 -26.52 -1.19 -29.92
N ALA A 242 -26.69 -2.46 -30.31
CA ALA A 242 -28.00 -3.03 -30.63
C ALA A 242 -28.93 -3.08 -29.40
N ALA A 243 -28.40 -3.33 -28.20
CA ALA A 243 -29.17 -3.34 -26.96
C ALA A 243 -29.57 -1.94 -26.46
N ARG A 244 -28.81 -0.91 -26.84
CA ARG A 244 -29.09 0.51 -26.50
C ARG A 244 -29.97 1.21 -27.53
N ALA A 245 -30.24 0.59 -28.69
CA ALA A 245 -31.15 1.13 -29.67
C ALA A 245 -32.58 1.18 -29.07
N PRO A 246 -33.28 2.32 -29.11
CA PRO A 246 -34.65 2.40 -28.60
C PRO A 246 -35.52 1.43 -29.39
N ASP A 247 -36.32 0.65 -28.66
CA ASP A 247 -37.25 -0.32 -29.23
C ASP A 247 -38.25 0.39 -30.14
N ARG A 248 -37.94 0.42 -31.45
CA ARG A 248 -38.78 1.05 -32.48
C ARG A 248 -40.13 0.33 -32.66
N ASN A 249 -40.37 -0.77 -31.93
CA ASN A 249 -41.58 -1.58 -32.02
C ASN A 249 -42.44 -1.60 -30.75
N ARG A 250 -42.23 -0.72 -29.77
CA ARG A 250 -43.21 -0.56 -28.68
C ARG A 250 -44.43 0.21 -29.19
N PRO A 251 -45.63 -0.39 -29.33
CA PRO A 251 -46.83 0.37 -29.61
C PRO A 251 -47.11 1.31 -28.43
N ALA A 252 -47.47 2.56 -28.74
CA ALA A 252 -47.90 3.53 -27.73
C ALA A 252 -49.12 2.98 -26.99
N LEU A 253 -49.05 2.97 -25.66
CA LEU A 253 -50.20 2.82 -24.76
C LEU A 253 -50.59 4.20 -24.25
#